data_AF-A0A060R699-F1
#
_entry.id   AF-A0A060R699-F1
#
_cell.length_a   1.000
_cell.length_b   1.000
_cell.length_c   1.000
_cell.angle_alpha   90.00
_cell.angle_beta   90.00
_cell.angle_gamma   90.00
#
_symmetry.space_group_name_H-M   'P 1'
#
loop_
_entity.id
_entity.type
_entity.pdbx_description
1 polymer ?
#
loop_
_entity_poly.entity_id
_entity_poly.type
_entity_poly.pdbx_seq_one_letter_code
_entity_poly.pdbx_strand_id
1 'polypeptide(L)' 'MSNGDIRDLLTKGETGVIKGFNNKEGKAFSASVTFDADFNTVFVFPETKSDKNSKRKRK' A
#
# COMPACT_ATOMS: atom_id res chain seq x y z
N MET A 1 -1.76 -4.52 -11.65
CA MET A 1 -1.09 -5.51 -10.77
C MET A 1 -0.27 -6.41 -11.66
N SER A 2 1.06 -6.34 -11.59
CA SER A 2 1.94 -7.24 -12.33
C SER A 2 2.39 -8.41 -11.44
N ASN A 3 2.79 -9.54 -12.03
CA ASN A 3 3.28 -10.69 -11.25
C ASN A 3 4.56 -10.37 -10.45
N GLY A 4 5.31 -9.32 -10.82
CA GLY A 4 6.48 -8.86 -10.07
C GLY A 4 6.12 -8.29 -8.70
N ASP A 5 5.02 -7.54 -8.62
CA ASP A 5 4.56 -6.90 -7.38
C ASP A 5 4.15 -7.95 -6.33
N ILE A 6 3.50 -9.03 -6.77
CA ILE A 6 3.08 -10.16 -5.91
C ILE A 6 4.30 -10.90 -5.35
N ARG A 7 5.35 -11.06 -6.16
CA ARG A 7 6.60 -11.67 -5.71
C ARG A 7 7.28 -10.83 -4.65
N ASP A 8 7.37 -9.52 -4.84
CA ASP A 8 7.95 -8.64 -3.82
C ASP A 8 7.16 -8.69 -2.51
N LEU A 9 5.82 -8.74 -2.56
CA LEU A 9 4.99 -8.94 -1.37
C LEU A 9 5.31 -10.25 -0.63
N LEU A 10 5.42 -11.36 -1.36
CA LEU A 10 5.72 -12.66 -0.77
C LEU A 10 7.16 -12.75 -0.24
N THR A 11 8.10 -12.05 -0.87
CA THR A 11 9.54 -12.20 -0.58
C THR A 11 10.03 -11.18 0.45
N LYS A 12 9.58 -9.93 0.36
CA LYS A 12 10.00 -8.81 1.20
C LYS A 12 8.97 -8.44 2.27
N GLY A 13 7.72 -8.88 2.11
CA GLY A 13 6.61 -8.45 2.96
C GLY A 13 6.05 -7.08 2.58
N GLU A 14 6.49 -6.50 1.46
CA GLU A 14 6.03 -5.22 0.94
C GLU A 14 5.97 -5.22 -0.60
N THR A 15 4.95 -4.56 -1.18
CA THR A 15 4.89 -4.26 -2.61
C THR A 15 5.43 -2.87 -2.90
N GLY A 16 5.92 -2.70 -4.13
CA GLY A 16 6.06 -1.37 -4.73
C GLY A 16 4.71 -0.63 -4.83
N VAL A 17 4.76 0.65 -5.22
CA VAL A 17 3.57 1.46 -5.45
C VAL A 17 2.83 0.91 -6.66
N ILE A 18 1.72 0.22 -6.43
CA ILE A 18 0.86 -0.28 -7.49
C ILE A 18 -0.18 0.80 -7.81
N LYS A 19 -0.18 1.26 -9.06
CA LYS A 19 -1.22 2.15 -9.59
C LYS A 19 -2.40 1.33 -10.10
N GLY A 20 -3.62 1.73 -9.76
CA GLY A 20 -4.84 1.10 -10.27
C GLY A 20 -5.60 0.26 -9.24
N PHE A 21 -5.38 0.45 -7.94
CA PHE A 21 -6.31 -0.04 -6.94
C PHE A 21 -7.64 0.69 -7.07
N ASN A 22 -8.76 -0.01 -7.08
CA ASN A 22 -10.07 0.62 -7.04
C ASN A 22 -10.58 0.71 -5.61
N ASN A 23 -11.00 1.90 -5.16
CA ASN A 23 -11.71 2.02 -3.90
C ASN A 23 -13.17 1.56 -4.06
N LYS A 24 -13.91 1.50 -2.95
CA LYS A 24 -15.35 1.16 -2.98
C LYS A 24 -16.20 2.09 -3.86
N GLU A 25 -15.71 3.30 -4.16
CA GLU A 25 -16.37 4.26 -5.05
C GLU A 25 -15.97 4.11 -6.53
N GLY A 26 -15.10 3.15 -6.89
CA GLY A 26 -14.63 2.98 -8.26
C GLY A 26 -13.58 4.01 -8.71
N LYS A 27 -12.94 4.70 -7.77
CA LYS A 27 -11.78 5.57 -8.06
C LYS A 27 -10.50 4.75 -8.01
N ALA A 28 -9.76 4.80 -9.11
CA ALA A 28 -8.42 4.25 -9.18
C ALA A 28 -7.44 5.09 -8.34
N PHE A 29 -6.71 4.46 -7.44
CA PHE A 29 -5.68 5.06 -6.61
C PHE A 29 -4.37 4.25 -6.68
N SER A 30 -3.30 4.88 -6.21
CA SER A 30 -1.97 4.27 -6.15
C SER A 30 -1.58 4.05 -4.69
N ALA A 31 -1.19 2.83 -4.34
CA ALA A 31 -0.76 2.48 -2.99
C ALA A 31 0.28 1.36 -3.03
N SER A 32 1.05 1.23 -1.95
CA SER A 32 1.88 0.07 -1.62
C SER A 32 1.14 -0.78 -0.59
N VAL A 33 1.34 -2.09 -0.62
CA VAL A 33 0.78 -3.05 0.32
C VAL A 33 1.94 -3.61 1.14
N THR A 34 1.85 -3.53 2.46
CA THR A 34 2.88 -4.02 3.38
C THR A 34 2.26 -4.89 4.46
N PHE A 35 2.95 -5.92 4.91
CA PHE A 35 2.52 -6.69 6.07
C PHE A 35 3.10 -6.13 7.37
N ASP A 36 2.29 -6.06 8.41
CA ASP A 36 2.76 -5.78 9.76
C ASP A 36 3.37 -7.03 10.43
N ALA A 37 3.96 -6.85 11.61
CA ALA A 37 4.41 -7.93 12.50
C ALA A 37 3.33 -9.02 12.73
N ASP A 38 2.05 -8.63 12.70
CA ASP A 38 0.90 -9.52 12.83
C ASP A 38 0.37 -10.07 11.49
N PHE A 39 1.13 -9.97 10.39
CA PHE A 39 0.70 -10.32 9.02
C PHE A 39 -0.56 -9.57 8.53
N ASN A 40 -0.87 -8.44 9.15
CA ASN A 40 -1.97 -7.59 8.71
C ASN A 40 -1.59 -6.84 7.44
N THR A 41 -2.44 -6.92 6.41
CA THR A 41 -2.29 -6.19 5.15
C THR A 41 -2.55 -4.70 5.38
N VAL A 42 -1.50 -3.88 5.33
CA VAL A 42 -1.55 -2.42 5.47
C VAL A 42 -1.34 -1.77 4.11
N PHE A 43 -2.21 -0.82 3.75
CA PHE A 43 -2.05 -0.02 2.53
C PHE A 43 -1.33 1.29 2.87
N VAL A 44 -0.12 1.45 2.32
CA VAL A 44 0.70 2.65 2.44
C VAL A 44 0.55 3.47 1.17
N PHE A 45 -0.02 4.65 1.27
CA PHE A 45 -0.17 5.55 0.13
C PHE A 45 1.09 6.41 0.03
N PRO A 46 1.78 6.45 -1.14
CA PRO A 46 2.93 7.32 -1.30
C PRO A 46 2.50 8.78 -1.12
N GLU A 47 3.28 9.53 -0.35
CA GLU A 47 2.98 10.90 0.05
C GLU A 47 2.96 11.81 -1.19
N THR A 48 1.79 11.97 -1.81
CA THR A 48 1.52 13.11 -2.68
C THR A 48 1.37 14.33 -1.75
N LYS A 49 1.83 15.51 -2.19
CA LYS A 49 2.03 16.74 -1.37
C LYS A 49 0.77 17.32 -0.68
N SER A 50 -0.29 16.55 -0.48
CA SER A 50 -1.62 17.02 -0.08
C SER A 50 -2.12 16.54 1.28
N ASP A 51 -1.57 15.47 1.89
CA ASP A 51 -2.18 14.90 3.11
C ASP A 51 -1.19 14.67 4.26
N LYS A 52 -0.87 15.75 4.98
CA LYS A 52 -0.12 15.73 6.26
C LYS A 52 -0.91 15.12 7.44
N ASN A 53 -1.73 14.09 7.25
CA ASN A 53 -2.59 13.56 8.33
C ASN A 53 -2.62 12.03 8.51
N SER A 54 -1.75 11.27 7.86
CA SER A 54 -1.56 9.83 8.17
C SER A 54 -0.27 9.55 8.97
N LYS A 55 0.29 10.55 9.65
CA LYS A 55 1.26 10.34 10.75
C LYS A 55 0.51 10.01 12.04
N ARG A 56 -0.20 8.89 12.13
CA ARG A 56 -0.68 8.41 13.43
C ARG A 56 -0.60 6.89 13.58
N LYS A 57 0.28 6.53 14.52
CA LYS A 57 0.28 5.34 15.38
C LYS A 57 0.91 4.07 14.79
N ARG A 58 2.21 3.93 15.04
CA ARG A 58 2.67 2.85 15.91
C ARG A 58 3.51 3.46 17.04
N LYS A 59 2.92 3.54 18.24
CA LYS A 59 3.62 3.72 19.50
C LYS A 59 3.62 2.36 20.18
#